data_AF-A0A2E8DRG2-F1
#
_entry.id   AF-A0A2E8DRG2-F1
#
_cell.length_a   1.000
_cell.length_b   1.000
_cell.length_c   1.000
_cell.angle_alpha   90.00
_cell.angle_beta   90.00
_cell.angle_gamma   90.00
#
_symmetry.space_group_name_H-M   'P 1'
#
loop_
_entity.id
_entity.type
_entity.pdbx_description
1 polymer ?
#
loop_
_entity_poly.entity_id
_entity_poly.type
_entity_poly.pdbx_seq_one_letter_code
_entity_poly.pdbx_strand_id
1 'polypeptide(L)'
;MTSHTTSQESGWYSVKETCRILDISRRTLYDRIESKKIDTKKEGKRRLVWLHLPSHTTSHTQELPMESSVDIDRVKGLEQNLKYFRDKCDRLEIQISEQSTRHDAVVLKLSNTIERQQLMIGESKSSGLFQKLFGWMTG
;
A
#
# COMPACT_ATOMS: atom_id res chain seq x y z
N MET A 1 -42.00 12.91 4.78
CA MET A 1 -42.34 12.29 3.49
C MET A 1 -41.28 12.74 2.49
N THR A 2 -40.17 12.01 2.38
CA THR A 2 -39.11 12.30 1.40
C THR A 2 -39.17 11.25 0.31
N SER A 3 -39.74 11.63 -0.82
CA SER A 3 -39.86 10.82 -2.02
C SER A 3 -38.45 10.67 -2.64
N HIS A 4 -37.78 9.55 -2.38
CA HIS A 4 -36.55 9.21 -3.10
C HIS A 4 -36.94 8.69 -4.49
N THR A 5 -36.97 9.59 -5.46
CA THR A 5 -36.99 9.23 -6.89
C THR A 5 -35.63 8.60 -7.21
N THR A 6 -35.52 7.27 -7.14
CA THR A 6 -34.38 6.52 -7.67
C THR A 6 -34.28 6.80 -9.17
N SER A 7 -33.34 7.66 -9.55
CA SER A 7 -32.98 7.93 -10.94
C SER A 7 -32.28 6.70 -11.51
N GLN A 8 -33.09 5.74 -11.98
CA GLN A 8 -32.65 4.62 -12.80
C GLN A 8 -32.28 5.19 -14.16
N GLU A 9 -30.98 5.30 -14.47
CA GLU A 9 -30.53 5.67 -15.82
C GLU A 9 -30.66 4.46 -16.75
N SER A 10 -31.91 4.04 -16.98
CA SER A 10 -32.24 3.09 -18.03
C SER A 10 -32.21 3.82 -19.37
N GLY A 11 -31.38 3.34 -20.29
CA GLY A 11 -31.08 4.06 -21.52
C GLY A 11 -30.87 3.14 -22.72
N TRP A 12 -30.93 3.76 -23.91
CA TRP A 12 -30.59 3.11 -25.17
C TRP A 12 -29.09 3.22 -25.40
N TYR A 13 -28.38 2.08 -25.41
CA TYR A 13 -26.95 2.03 -25.64
C TYR A 13 -26.64 1.39 -26.99
N SER A 14 -25.54 1.80 -27.63
CA SER A 14 -25.08 1.13 -28.84
C SER A 14 -24.50 -0.24 -28.52
N VAL A 15 -24.55 -1.18 -29.47
CA VAL A 15 -23.95 -2.52 -29.32
C VAL A 15 -22.50 -2.47 -28.81
N LYS A 16 -21.72 -1.47 -29.23
CA LYS A 16 -20.32 -1.30 -28.80
C LYS A 16 -20.21 -0.87 -27.34
N GLU A 17 -21.08 0.04 -26.88
CA GLU A 17 -21.14 0.46 -25.47
C GLU A 17 -21.66 -0.66 -24.60
N THR A 18 -22.71 -1.37 -25.04
CA THR A 18 -23.26 -2.52 -24.34
C THR A 18 -22.21 -3.62 -24.11
N CYS A 19 -21.41 -3.96 -25.13
CA CYS A 19 -20.29 -4.90 -24.97
C CYS A 19 -19.27 -4.44 -23.92
N ARG A 20 -19.01 -3.13 -23.83
CA ARG A 20 -18.08 -2.57 -22.84
C ARG A 20 -18.66 -2.56 -21.44
N ILE A 21 -19.92 -2.19 -21.29
CA ILE A 21 -20.62 -2.08 -20.01
C ILE A 21 -20.80 -3.48 -19.38
N LEU A 22 -21.18 -4.46 -20.19
CA LEU A 22 -21.45 -5.82 -19.71
C LEU A 22 -20.21 -6.74 -19.75
N ASP A 23 -19.09 -6.26 -20.27
CA ASP A 23 -17.86 -7.03 -20.50
C ASP A 23 -18.11 -8.37 -21.23
N ILE A 24 -18.88 -8.30 -22.32
CA ILE A 24 -19.23 -9.48 -23.13
C ILE A 24 -18.85 -9.31 -24.60
N SER A 25 -18.56 -10.44 -25.25
CA SER A 25 -18.33 -10.49 -26.69
C SER A 25 -19.59 -10.09 -27.46
N ARG A 26 -19.41 -9.54 -28.67
CA ARG A 26 -20.53 -9.21 -29.57
C ARG A 26 -21.42 -10.42 -29.86
N ARG A 27 -20.81 -11.60 -30.00
CA ARG A 27 -21.53 -12.86 -30.25
C ARG A 27 -22.50 -13.15 -29.11
N THR A 28 -21.98 -13.14 -27.88
CA THR A 28 -22.77 -13.34 -26.66
C THR A 28 -23.88 -12.30 -26.51
N LEU A 29 -23.63 -11.06 -26.93
CA LEU A 29 -24.66 -10.03 -26.94
C LEU A 29 -25.78 -10.36 -27.94
N TYR A 30 -25.45 -10.79 -29.17
CA TYR A 30 -26.46 -11.22 -30.14
C TYR A 30 -27.24 -12.46 -29.69
N ASP A 31 -26.57 -13.44 -29.07
CA ASP A 31 -27.23 -14.63 -28.52
C ASP A 31 -28.26 -14.24 -27.45
N ARG A 32 -27.96 -13.22 -26.61
CA ARG A 32 -28.89 -12.70 -25.60
C ARG A 32 -30.07 -11.93 -26.19
N ILE A 33 -29.85 -11.22 -27.29
CA ILE A 33 -30.90 -10.53 -28.05
C ILE A 33 -31.84 -11.57 -28.68
N GLU A 34 -31.28 -12.62 -29.29
CA GLU A 34 -32.04 -13.71 -29.89
C GLU A 34 -32.83 -14.51 -28.84
N SER A 35 -32.24 -14.68 -27.65
CA SER A 35 -32.88 -15.30 -26.48
C SER A 35 -34.00 -14.44 -25.85
N LYS A 36 -34.37 -13.29 -26.44
CA LYS A 36 -35.37 -12.32 -25.95
C LYS A 36 -35.15 -11.84 -24.51
N LYS A 37 -33.91 -11.90 -24.02
CA LYS A 37 -33.57 -11.45 -22.66
C LYS A 37 -33.33 -9.93 -22.58
N ILE A 38 -33.18 -9.26 -23.72
CA ILE A 38 -32.82 -7.84 -23.79
C ILE A 38 -33.57 -7.19 -24.96
N ASP A 39 -34.21 -6.05 -24.70
CA ASP A 39 -34.92 -5.29 -25.71
C ASP A 39 -33.95 -4.58 -26.66
N THR A 40 -34.30 -4.60 -27.95
CA THR A 40 -33.52 -3.90 -28.97
C THR A 40 -34.40 -3.06 -29.87
N LYS A 41 -33.87 -1.92 -30.28
CA LYS A 41 -34.50 -1.03 -31.24
C LYS A 41 -33.55 -0.79 -32.40
N LYS A 42 -34.08 -0.74 -33.61
CA LYS A 42 -33.32 -0.34 -34.81
C LYS A 42 -33.62 1.12 -35.11
N GLU A 43 -32.58 1.95 -35.10
CA GLU A 43 -32.67 3.36 -35.46
C GLU A 43 -31.78 3.60 -36.69
N GLY A 44 -32.41 3.67 -37.87
CA GLY A 44 -31.72 3.74 -39.16
C GLY A 44 -30.80 2.53 -39.40
N LYS A 45 -29.49 2.79 -39.53
CA LYS A 45 -28.44 1.77 -39.75
C LYS A 45 -27.87 1.20 -38.44
N ARG A 46 -28.25 1.75 -37.29
CA ARG A 46 -27.69 1.37 -35.97
C ARG A 46 -28.72 0.55 -35.17
N ARG A 47 -28.22 -0.40 -34.39
CA ARG A 47 -29.02 -1.17 -33.41
C ARG A 47 -28.67 -0.67 -32.01
N LEU A 48 -29.69 -0.33 -31.26
CA LEU A 48 -29.62 0.11 -29.87
C LEU A 48 -30.18 -1.01 -28.99
N VAL A 49 -29.60 -1.14 -27.81
CA VAL A 49 -29.94 -2.15 -26.82
C VAL A 49 -30.38 -1.40 -25.57
N TRP A 50 -31.58 -1.71 -25.09
CA TRP A 50 -32.07 -1.13 -23.85
C TRP A 50 -31.39 -1.84 -22.68
N LEU A 51 -30.69 -1.08 -21.85
CA LEU A 51 -30.09 -1.61 -20.64
C LEU A 51 -30.68 -0.89 -19.45
N HIS A 52 -31.17 -1.68 -18.51
CA HIS A 52 -31.43 -1.23 -17.16
C HIS A 52 -30.10 -1.27 -16.42
N LEU A 53 -29.33 -0.18 -16.49
CA LEU A 53 -28.16 -0.04 -15.63
C LEU A 53 -28.67 0.39 -14.26
N PRO A 54 -28.43 -0.40 -13.21
CA PRO A 54 -28.43 0.17 -11.88
C PRO A 54 -27.32 1.24 -11.81
N SER A 55 -27.67 2.44 -11.34
CA SER A 55 -26.75 3.58 -11.23
C SER A 55 -25.63 3.28 -10.23
N HIS A 56 -24.61 2.56 -10.67
CA HIS A 56 -23.33 2.41 -9.99
C HIS A 56 -22.27 3.12 -10.83
N THR A 57 -22.23 4.44 -10.74
CA THR A 57 -20.95 5.13 -10.95
C THR A 57 -20.06 4.80 -9.76
N THR A 58 -19.28 3.72 -9.89
CA THR A 58 -17.83 3.71 -9.66
C THR A 58 -17.28 2.33 -9.99
N SER A 59 -16.15 2.33 -10.68
CA SER A 59 -15.33 1.19 -11.02
C SER A 59 -15.24 0.15 -9.90
N HIS A 60 -15.63 -1.08 -10.22
CA HIS A 60 -15.19 -2.30 -9.56
C HIS A 60 -15.28 -2.31 -8.01
N THR A 61 -16.48 -2.50 -7.45
CA THR A 61 -16.69 -3.17 -6.16
C THR A 61 -18.13 -3.67 -6.11
N GLN A 62 -18.30 -4.94 -5.74
CA GLN A 62 -19.61 -5.54 -5.48
C GLN A 62 -20.25 -4.88 -4.26
N GLU A 63 -21.43 -4.31 -4.40
CA GLU A 63 -22.26 -3.93 -3.24
C GLU A 63 -23.67 -4.51 -3.37
N LEU A 64 -24.00 -5.37 -2.41
CA LEU A 64 -25.32 -5.87 -2.05
C LEU A 64 -25.83 -5.07 -0.81
N PRO A 65 -27.11 -5.21 -0.41
CA PRO A 65 -27.94 -4.09 0.00
C PRO A 65 -27.91 -3.77 1.50
N MET A 66 -27.92 -2.46 1.79
CA MET A 66 -28.55 -1.81 2.95
C MET A 66 -28.27 -2.45 4.33
N GLU A 67 -27.06 -2.19 4.87
CA GLU A 67 -26.68 -2.45 6.26
C GLU A 67 -26.10 -1.17 6.93
N SER A 68 -26.86 -0.07 6.90
CA SER A 68 -26.35 1.29 7.15
C SER A 68 -25.89 1.61 8.59
N SER A 69 -26.03 0.70 9.56
CA SER A 69 -25.46 0.87 10.91
C SER A 69 -24.19 0.05 11.13
N VAL A 70 -24.13 -1.15 10.54
CA VAL A 70 -22.96 -2.05 10.66
C VAL A 70 -21.79 -1.53 9.84
N ASP A 71 -22.06 -0.91 8.69
CA ASP A 71 -21.01 -0.33 7.85
C ASP A 71 -20.36 0.90 8.48
N ILE A 72 -21.10 1.70 9.25
CA ILE A 72 -20.51 2.86 9.97
C ILE A 72 -19.54 2.38 11.05
N ASP A 73 -19.90 1.34 11.78
CA ASP A 73 -19.05 0.77 12.83
C ASP A 73 -17.84 0.03 12.25
N ARG A 74 -18.00 -0.62 11.09
CA ARG A 74 -16.88 -1.20 10.32
C ARG A 74 -15.92 -0.13 9.80
N VAL A 75 -16.45 0.96 9.24
CA VAL A 75 -15.64 2.08 8.74
C VAL A 75 -14.87 2.72 9.90
N LYS A 76 -15.52 2.98 11.04
CA LYS A 76 -14.83 3.48 12.24
C LYS A 76 -13.75 2.52 12.74
N GLY A 77 -14.01 1.21 12.74
CA GLY A 77 -13.02 0.21 13.11
C GLY A 77 -11.82 0.20 12.16
N LEU A 78 -12.06 0.35 10.86
CA LEU A 78 -11.01 0.44 9.85
C LEU A 78 -10.18 1.72 10.00
N GLU A 79 -10.81 2.86 10.27
CA GLU A 79 -10.11 4.12 10.54
C GLU A 79 -9.24 4.03 11.79
N GLN A 80 -9.74 3.41 12.87
CA GLN A 80 -8.97 3.17 14.09
C GLN A 80 -7.78 2.25 13.83
N ASN A 81 -7.96 1.20 13.03
CA ASN A 81 -6.86 0.30 12.64
C ASN A 81 -5.81 1.03 11.80
N LEU A 82 -6.21 1.84 10.83
CA LEU A 82 -5.28 2.64 10.03
C LEU A 82 -4.48 3.61 10.91
N LYS A 83 -5.15 4.27 11.86
CA LYS A 83 -4.47 5.14 12.83
C LYS A 83 -3.47 4.34 13.67
N TYR A 84 -3.87 3.20 14.21
CA TYR A 84 -2.97 2.33 14.99
C TYR A 84 -1.74 1.90 14.18
N PHE A 85 -1.92 1.48 12.92
CA PHE A 85 -0.82 1.07 12.06
C PHE A 85 0.12 2.22 11.74
N ARG A 86 -0.42 3.42 11.45
CA ARG A 86 0.38 4.62 11.24
C ARG A 86 1.21 4.96 12.48
N ASP A 87 0.58 5.02 13.65
CA ASP A 87 1.26 5.28 14.92
C ASP A 87 2.33 4.22 15.22
N LYS A 88 2.12 2.97 14.79
CA LYS A 88 3.11 1.89 14.94
C LYS A 88 4.29 2.08 13.99
N CYS A 89 4.06 2.45 12.74
CA CYS A 89 5.12 2.78 11.80
C CYS A 89 5.97 3.94 12.29
N ASP A 90 5.33 5.04 12.73
CA ASP A 90 6.04 6.22 13.26
C ASP A 90 6.91 5.86 14.47
N ARG A 91 6.38 5.05 15.41
CA ARG A 91 7.17 4.56 16.56
C ARG A 91 8.35 3.68 16.15
N LEU A 92 8.16 2.78 15.19
CA LEU A 92 9.22 1.90 14.71
C LEU A 92 10.31 2.70 14.00
N GLU A 93 9.94 3.72 13.22
CA GLU A 93 10.89 4.61 12.56
C GLU A 93 11.72 5.41 13.57
N ILE A 94 11.09 5.93 14.63
CA ILE A 94 11.80 6.58 15.75
C ILE A 94 12.77 5.60 16.41
N GLN A 95 12.34 4.38 16.71
CA GLN A 95 13.19 3.37 17.34
C GLN A 95 14.40 2.99 16.47
N ILE A 96 14.22 2.85 15.15
CA ILE A 96 15.32 2.57 14.23
C ILE A 96 16.31 3.73 14.20
N SER A 97 15.82 4.97 14.15
CA SER A 97 16.65 6.17 14.21
C SER A 97 17.45 6.26 15.52
N GLU A 98 16.80 6.05 16.66
CA GLU A 98 17.44 6.01 17.98
C GLU A 98 18.45 4.86 18.11
N GLN A 99 18.14 3.70 17.54
CA GLN A 99 19.05 2.55 17.55
C GLN A 99 20.27 2.81 16.68
N SER A 100 20.10 3.41 15.51
CA SER A 100 21.21 3.80 14.62
C SER A 100 22.13 4.80 15.31
N THR A 101 21.57 5.86 15.90
CA THR A 101 22.36 6.88 16.62
C THR A 101 23.10 6.30 17.82
N ARG A 102 22.46 5.41 18.59
CA ARG A 102 23.12 4.67 19.69
C ARG A 102 24.25 3.79 19.16
N HIS A 103 24.02 3.07 18.07
CA HIS A 103 25.01 2.22 17.46
C HIS A 103 26.23 3.03 17.01
N ASP A 104 26.02 4.15 16.30
CA ASP A 104 27.10 5.04 15.86
C ASP A 104 27.90 5.59 17.06
N ALA A 105 27.22 5.97 18.14
CA ALA A 105 27.88 6.44 19.35
C ALA A 105 28.72 5.33 20.03
N VAL A 106 28.23 4.09 20.01
CA VAL A 106 28.97 2.92 20.52
C VAL A 106 30.19 2.63 19.65
N VAL A 107 30.03 2.63 18.33
CA VAL A 107 31.14 2.45 17.37
C VAL A 107 32.20 3.51 17.58
N LEU A 108 31.81 4.78 17.71
CA LEU A 108 32.74 5.89 17.94
C LEU A 108 33.50 5.75 19.27
N LYS A 109 32.82 5.31 20.35
CA LYS A 109 33.49 4.99 21.62
C LYS A 109 34.46 3.83 21.48
N LEU A 110 34.08 2.75 20.79
CA LEU A 110 34.93 1.58 20.56
C LEU A 110 36.17 1.97 19.73
N SER A 111 36.01 2.72 18.65
CA SER A 111 37.12 3.23 17.84
C SER A 111 38.09 4.05 18.68
N ASN A 112 37.59 4.99 19.49
CA ASN A 112 38.43 5.77 20.41
C ASN A 112 39.19 4.90 21.42
N THR A 113 38.56 3.84 21.95
CA THR A 113 39.23 2.92 22.87
C THR A 113 40.31 2.08 22.17
N ILE A 114 40.07 1.65 20.93
CA ILE A 114 41.04 0.91 20.13
C ILE A 114 42.24 1.80 19.81
N GLU A 115 42.01 3.04 19.38
CA GLU A 115 43.08 4.01 19.13
C GLU A 115 43.94 4.24 20.37
N ARG A 116 43.32 4.46 21.55
CA ARG A 116 44.06 4.60 22.81
C ARG A 116 44.86 3.36 23.17
N GLN A 117 44.29 2.16 22.99
CA GLN A 117 45.02 0.91 23.24
C GLN A 117 46.18 0.73 22.27
N GLN A 118 46.02 1.07 21.00
CA GLN A 118 47.09 1.04 20.01
C GLN A 118 48.22 2.00 20.36
N LEU A 119 47.91 3.22 20.82
CA LEU A 119 48.91 4.18 21.29
C LEU A 119 49.69 3.64 22.50
N MET A 120 48.98 3.13 23.53
CA MET A 120 49.64 2.55 24.71
C MET A 120 50.52 1.34 24.36
N ILE A 121 50.06 0.48 23.44
CA ILE A 121 50.83 -0.67 22.97
C ILE A 121 52.05 -0.21 22.16
N GLY A 122 51.92 0.83 21.33
CA GLY A 122 53.03 1.44 20.59
C GLY A 122 54.10 2.00 21.52
N GLU A 123 53.69 2.77 22.52
CA GLU A 123 54.59 3.34 23.54
C GLU A 123 55.26 2.24 24.37
N SER A 124 54.49 1.25 24.85
CA SER A 124 54.98 0.14 25.68
C SER A 124 55.91 -0.82 24.92
N LYS A 125 55.67 -1.04 23.62
CA LYS A 125 56.58 -1.81 22.77
C LYS A 125 57.91 -1.09 22.57
N SER A 126 57.88 0.24 22.42
CA SER A 126 59.12 1.01 22.29
C SER A 126 59.95 0.93 23.58
N SER A 127 59.34 1.14 24.76
CA SER A 127 60.05 1.12 26.03
C SER A 127 60.58 -0.29 26.36
N GLY A 128 59.81 -1.35 26.13
CA GLY A 128 60.26 -2.73 26.35
C GLY A 128 61.40 -3.18 25.42
N LEU A 129 61.47 -2.65 24.19
CA LEU A 129 62.59 -2.88 23.28
C LEU A 129 63.84 -2.09 23.70
N PHE A 130 63.68 -0.81 24.03
CA PHE A 130 64.78 0.02 24.53
C PHE A 130 65.36 -0.52 25.85
N GLN A 131 64.52 -0.98 26.77
CA GLN A 131 64.96 -1.51 28.05
C GLN A 131 65.73 -2.84 27.90
N LYS A 132 65.35 -3.69 26.93
CA LYS A 132 66.10 -4.91 26.58
C LYS A 132 67.43 -4.62 25.88
N LEU A 133 67.47 -3.63 25.00
CA LEU A 133 68.68 -3.21 24.28
C LEU A 133 69.71 -2.53 25.21
N PHE A 134 69.26 -1.64 26.09
CA PHE A 134 70.16 -0.96 27.04
C PHE A 134 70.54 -1.84 28.24
N GLY A 135 69.68 -2.77 28.67
CA GLY A 135 70.01 -3.71 29.74
C GLY A 135 71.15 -4.67 29.42
N TRP A 136 71.41 -4.95 28.14
CA TRP A 136 72.58 -5.74 27.70
C TRP A 136 73.87 -4.91 27.65
N MET A 137 73.79 -3.59 27.51
CA MET A 137 74.97 -2.73 27.34
C MET A 137 75.55 -2.24 28.68
N THR A 138 74.83 -2.45 29.80
CA THR A 138 75.23 -2.00 31.14
C THR A 138 75.49 -3.14 32.13
N GLY A 139 75.64 -4.38 31.66
CA GLY A 139 75.98 -5.56 32.48
C GLY A 139 77.28 -6.20 32.02
#